data_AF-A0A439DC35-F1
#
_entry.id   AF-A0A439DC35-F1
#
_cell.length_a   1.000
_cell.length_b   1.000
_cell.length_c   1.000
_cell.angle_alpha   90.00
_cell.angle_beta   90.00
_cell.angle_gamma   90.00
#
_symmetry.space_group_name_H-M   'P 1'
#
loop_
_entity.id
_entity.type
_entity.pdbx_description
1 polymer ?
#
loop_
_entity_poly.entity_id
_entity_poly.type
_entity_poly.pdbx_seq_one_letter_code
_entity_poly.pdbx_strand_id
1 'polypeptide(L)'
;MKTAILATGALLATSALAAPGTAARWANHAARRSARRSGFRLPAEENGIVANTNGTSKNVEYSSNWAGAVLSSSGFTSVVGTITVPTPKSSGKSASASAWVGIDGDTCGTAILQTGLDFSVTASGSVSYDAWYEWYPDYAYDFSGFPVSAGDSVKITVVS
;
A
#
# COMPACT_ATOMS: atom_id res chain seq x y z
N MET A 1 -41.53 21.41 51.34
CA MET A 1 -41.46 20.13 50.59
C MET A 1 -40.86 20.46 49.22
N LYS A 2 -39.52 20.49 49.10
CA LYS A 2 -38.67 19.56 48.31
C LYS A 2 -39.37 18.82 47.16
N THR A 3 -38.94 19.07 45.93
CA THR A 3 -38.37 18.06 45.01
C THR A 3 -37.58 18.75 43.89
N ALA A 4 -36.29 18.46 43.79
CA ALA A 4 -35.43 18.74 42.64
C ALA A 4 -35.27 17.43 41.84
N ILE A 5 -35.40 17.49 40.52
CA ILE A 5 -35.20 16.35 39.62
C ILE A 5 -33.74 16.36 39.16
N LEU A 6 -32.97 15.38 39.62
CA LEU A 6 -31.64 15.07 39.08
C LEU A 6 -31.82 14.13 37.88
N ALA A 7 -31.42 14.59 36.70
CA ALA A 7 -31.25 13.74 35.52
C ALA A 7 -29.81 13.23 35.49
N THR A 8 -29.61 11.95 35.82
CA THR A 8 -28.32 11.25 35.71
C THR A 8 -28.21 10.65 34.30
N GLY A 9 -27.35 11.24 33.46
CA GLY A 9 -26.95 10.65 32.19
C GLY A 9 -25.90 9.57 32.41
N ALA A 10 -26.20 8.32 32.04
CA ALA A 10 -25.25 7.22 32.05
C ALA A 10 -24.38 7.26 30.79
N LEU A 11 -23.08 7.51 30.95
CA LEU A 11 -22.07 7.36 29.90
C LEU A 11 -21.74 5.88 29.73
N LEU A 12 -22.13 5.29 28.59
CA LEU A 12 -21.70 3.97 28.17
C LEU A 12 -20.28 4.07 27.59
N ALA A 13 -19.27 3.69 28.37
CA ALA A 13 -17.92 3.46 27.87
C ALA A 13 -17.85 2.07 27.23
N THR A 14 -17.93 2.00 25.90
CA THR A 14 -17.63 0.76 25.17
C THR A 14 -16.12 0.54 25.20
N SER A 15 -15.67 -0.46 25.95
CA SER A 15 -14.29 -0.94 25.87
C SER A 15 -14.11 -1.67 24.55
N ALA A 16 -13.38 -1.06 23.61
CA ALA A 16 -12.90 -1.77 22.44
C ALA A 16 -11.80 -2.75 22.90
N LEU A 17 -12.15 -4.04 23.01
CA LEU A 17 -11.14 -5.09 23.15
C LEU A 17 -10.31 -5.10 21.87
N ALA A 18 -9.07 -4.60 21.95
CA ALA A 18 -8.11 -4.74 20.87
C ALA A 18 -7.93 -6.23 20.56
N ALA A 19 -8.21 -6.64 19.32
CA ALA A 19 -8.09 -8.03 18.90
C ALA A 19 -6.66 -8.54 19.14
N PRO A 20 -6.47 -9.68 19.83
CA PRO A 20 -5.16 -10.22 20.10
C PRO A 20 -4.48 -10.61 18.78
N GLY A 21 -3.37 -9.95 18.46
CA GLY A 21 -2.58 -10.19 17.24
C GLY A 21 -2.32 -8.96 16.37
N THR A 22 -3.00 -7.84 16.60
CA THR A 22 -2.78 -6.57 15.87
C THR A 22 -1.34 -6.05 16.00
N ALA A 23 -0.77 -6.09 17.20
CA ALA A 23 0.63 -5.68 17.44
C ALA A 23 1.64 -6.60 16.74
N ALA A 24 1.37 -7.92 16.72
CA ALA A 24 2.23 -8.88 16.00
C ALA A 24 2.13 -8.70 14.49
N ARG A 25 0.94 -8.38 13.96
CA ARG A 25 0.74 -8.03 12.54
C ARG A 25 1.45 -6.73 12.18
N TRP A 26 1.41 -5.71 13.04
CA TRP A 26 2.17 -4.47 12.87
C TRP A 26 3.68 -4.74 12.86
N ALA A 27 4.20 -5.53 13.82
CA ALA A 27 5.59 -5.93 13.83
C ALA A 27 5.98 -6.68 12.55
N ASN A 28 5.13 -7.58 12.05
CA ASN A 28 5.38 -8.33 10.83
C ASN A 28 5.31 -7.45 9.57
N HIS A 29 4.38 -6.50 9.47
CA HIS A 29 4.31 -5.56 8.34
C HIS A 29 5.42 -4.51 8.40
N ALA A 30 5.74 -3.97 9.58
CA ALA A 30 6.85 -3.04 9.77
C ALA A 30 8.20 -3.72 9.53
N ALA A 31 8.37 -4.97 9.98
CA ALA A 31 9.52 -5.81 9.65
C ALA A 31 9.58 -6.11 8.15
N ARG A 32 8.43 -6.37 7.50
CA ARG A 32 8.36 -6.49 6.03
C ARG A 32 8.72 -5.18 5.33
N ARG A 33 8.33 -4.01 5.85
CA ARG A 33 8.74 -2.69 5.31
C ARG A 33 10.23 -2.42 5.52
N SER A 34 10.79 -2.73 6.69
CA SER A 34 12.21 -2.45 7.03
C SER A 34 13.18 -3.48 6.47
N ALA A 35 12.75 -4.73 6.24
CA ALA A 35 13.52 -5.76 5.56
C ALA A 35 13.65 -5.49 4.04
N ARG A 36 12.92 -4.51 3.49
CA ARG A 36 13.11 -3.98 2.12
C ARG A 36 14.39 -3.16 2.03
N ARG A 37 15.55 -3.79 2.27
CA ARG A 37 16.83 -3.26 1.80
C ARG A 37 16.91 -3.56 0.31
N SER A 38 16.47 -2.62 -0.54
CA SER A 38 16.71 -2.70 -1.96
C SER A 38 18.24 -2.69 -2.17
N GLY A 39 18.78 -3.80 -2.69
CA GLY A 39 20.17 -3.85 -3.17
C GLY A 39 20.34 -3.10 -4.50
N PHE A 40 19.29 -2.40 -4.94
CA PHE A 40 19.31 -1.58 -6.13
C PHE A 40 20.00 -0.26 -5.78
N ARG A 41 21.19 -0.05 -6.35
CA ARG A 41 21.83 1.27 -6.32
C ARG A 41 20.96 2.19 -7.15
N LEU A 42 20.16 3.04 -6.50
CA LEU A 42 19.61 4.20 -7.16
C LEU A 42 20.80 5.00 -7.71
N PRO A 43 20.75 5.47 -8.97
CA PRO A 43 21.62 6.58 -9.37
C PRO A 43 21.44 7.68 -8.32
N ALA A 44 22.54 8.30 -7.88
CA ALA A 44 22.45 9.41 -6.94
C ALA A 44 21.42 10.42 -7.47
N GLU A 45 20.57 10.96 -6.59
CA GLU A 45 19.84 12.18 -6.89
C GLU A 45 20.88 13.27 -7.19
N GLU A 46 21.26 13.37 -8.46
CA GLU A 46 22.05 14.47 -8.93
C GLU A 46 21.09 15.65 -9.05
N ASN A 47 21.05 16.44 -7.98
CA ASN A 47 20.51 17.79 -7.99
C ASN A 47 20.99 18.50 -9.27
N GLY A 48 20.11 18.59 -10.27
CA GLY A 48 20.20 19.60 -11.31
C GLY A 48 21.03 19.30 -12.56
N ILE A 49 21.06 18.07 -13.09
CA ILE A 49 21.24 17.96 -14.56
C ILE A 49 19.89 18.23 -15.22
N VAL A 50 19.68 19.50 -15.57
CA VAL A 50 18.73 19.88 -16.61
C VAL A 50 19.22 19.19 -17.89
N ALA A 51 18.66 18.02 -18.20
CA ALA A 51 18.83 17.44 -19.52
C ALA A 51 18.22 18.45 -20.50
N ASN A 52 19.09 19.21 -21.19
CA ASN A 52 18.71 20.03 -22.33
C ASN A 52 18.21 19.08 -23.43
N THR A 53 16.95 18.70 -23.29
CA THR A 53 16.21 17.95 -24.27
C THR A 53 15.59 19.00 -25.17
N ASN A 54 16.04 19.06 -26.42
CA ASN A 54 15.36 19.79 -27.47
C ASN A 54 13.86 19.41 -27.48
N GLY A 55 13.03 20.19 -26.79
CA GLY A 55 11.56 20.18 -26.88
C GLY A 55 10.78 19.06 -26.18
N THR A 56 11.39 18.16 -25.40
CA THR A 56 10.64 17.13 -24.65
C THR A 56 11.15 17.00 -23.23
N SER A 57 10.66 17.87 -22.34
CA SER A 57 10.83 17.72 -20.89
C SER A 57 10.29 16.36 -20.45
N LYS A 58 11.18 15.44 -20.08
CA LYS A 58 10.79 14.16 -19.47
C LYS A 58 10.63 14.41 -17.97
N ASN A 59 9.40 14.37 -17.48
CA ASN A 59 9.11 14.43 -16.03
C ASN A 59 9.50 13.10 -15.39
N VAL A 60 10.78 12.94 -15.03
CA VAL A 60 11.33 11.74 -14.41
C VAL A 60 11.66 12.05 -12.96
N GLU A 61 11.08 11.26 -12.05
CA GLU A 61 11.38 11.28 -10.63
C GLU A 61 11.77 9.87 -10.18
N TYR A 62 12.71 9.78 -9.24
CA TYR A 62 13.21 8.50 -8.73
C TYR A 62 12.66 8.25 -7.32
N SER A 63 12.14 7.05 -7.10
CA SER A 63 11.72 6.59 -5.78
C SER A 63 12.47 5.32 -5.39
N SER A 64 12.76 5.21 -4.09
CA SER A 64 13.47 4.07 -3.52
C SER A 64 12.61 2.81 -3.39
N ASN A 65 11.30 2.97 -3.40
CA ASN A 65 10.33 1.92 -3.08
C ASN A 65 9.12 1.88 -4.02
N TRP A 66 8.87 2.93 -4.80
CA TRP A 66 7.81 2.96 -5.79
C TRP A 66 8.38 3.08 -7.21
N ALA A 67 7.66 2.48 -8.15
CA ALA A 67 7.92 2.63 -9.58
C ALA A 67 6.57 2.53 -10.29
N GLY A 68 6.38 3.34 -11.32
CA GLY A 68 5.11 3.40 -12.05
C GLY A 68 4.85 4.77 -12.63
N ALA A 69 3.61 4.99 -13.06
CA ALA A 69 3.14 6.28 -13.51
C ALA A 69 2.42 6.99 -12.36
N VAL A 70 2.74 8.27 -12.16
CA VAL A 70 2.05 9.16 -11.21
C VAL A 70 1.47 10.32 -12.00
N LEU A 71 0.20 10.65 -11.73
CA LEU A 71 -0.46 11.83 -12.27
C LEU A 71 -0.71 12.82 -11.14
N SER A 72 -0.05 13.98 -11.19
CA SER A 72 -0.21 15.04 -10.19
C SER A 72 -1.24 16.06 -10.67
N SER A 73 -2.45 15.99 -10.12
CA SER A 73 -3.55 16.92 -10.41
C SER A 73 -4.56 16.91 -9.26
N SER A 74 -5.75 17.47 -9.47
CA SER A 74 -6.86 17.43 -8.53
C SER A 74 -8.12 16.84 -9.17
N GLY A 75 -9.08 16.41 -8.33
CA GLY A 75 -10.37 15.89 -8.81
C GLY A 75 -10.33 14.45 -9.33
N PHE A 76 -9.33 13.66 -8.93
CA PHE A 76 -9.34 12.22 -9.21
C PHE A 76 -10.48 11.53 -8.45
N THR A 77 -11.32 10.81 -9.18
CA THR A 77 -12.48 10.07 -8.64
C THR A 77 -12.32 8.57 -8.80
N SER A 78 -11.50 8.09 -9.75
CA SER A 78 -11.24 6.68 -9.93
C SER A 78 -9.89 6.45 -10.60
N VAL A 79 -9.23 5.36 -10.18
CA VAL A 79 -8.05 4.82 -10.86
C VAL A 79 -8.30 3.34 -11.11
N VAL A 80 -8.08 2.91 -12.36
CA VAL A 80 -8.29 1.53 -12.79
C VAL A 80 -7.01 1.04 -13.45
N GLY A 81 -6.59 -0.18 -13.07
CA GLY A 81 -5.47 -0.89 -13.67
C GLY A 81 -5.85 -2.33 -13.92
N THR A 82 -5.18 -2.98 -14.86
CA THR A 82 -5.26 -4.44 -15.03
C THR A 82 -3.86 -4.98 -15.09
N ILE A 83 -3.59 -6.00 -14.29
CA ILE A 83 -2.29 -6.66 -14.22
C ILE A 83 -2.43 -8.14 -14.54
N THR A 84 -1.47 -8.69 -15.28
CA THR A 84 -1.26 -10.14 -15.33
C THR A 84 -0.38 -10.53 -14.15
N VAL A 85 -0.87 -11.38 -13.27
CA VAL A 85 -0.17 -11.75 -12.03
C VAL A 85 1.16 -12.43 -12.36
N PRO A 86 2.31 -11.89 -11.90
CA PRO A 86 3.61 -12.44 -12.21
C PRO A 86 3.88 -13.71 -11.42
N THR A 87 4.88 -14.49 -11.84
CA THR A 87 5.49 -15.51 -10.96
C THR A 87 6.74 -14.93 -10.30
N PRO A 88 6.72 -14.60 -8.99
CA PRO A 88 7.89 -14.05 -8.32
C PRO A 88 9.01 -15.09 -8.24
N LYS A 89 10.26 -14.61 -8.32
CA LYS A 89 11.47 -15.43 -8.21
C LYS A 89 12.49 -14.74 -7.32
N SER A 90 13.22 -15.52 -6.53
CA SER A 90 14.31 -15.03 -5.70
C SER A 90 15.40 -16.09 -5.56
N SER A 91 16.65 -15.65 -5.44
CA SER A 91 17.84 -16.51 -5.33
C SER A 91 18.11 -16.88 -3.87
N GLY A 92 17.24 -17.71 -3.29
CA GLY A 92 17.43 -18.28 -1.94
C GLY A 92 17.18 -17.32 -0.77
N LYS A 93 16.51 -16.18 -1.04
CA LYS A 93 16.09 -15.21 -0.01
C LYS A 93 14.59 -15.00 -0.08
N SER A 94 13.94 -14.75 1.06
CA SER A 94 12.55 -14.29 1.03
C SER A 94 12.48 -12.91 0.39
N ALA A 95 11.51 -12.71 -0.50
CA ALA A 95 11.28 -11.43 -1.18
C ALA A 95 9.78 -11.24 -1.44
N SER A 96 9.34 -9.98 -1.48
CA SER A 96 7.96 -9.61 -1.77
C SER A 96 7.95 -8.33 -2.60
N ALA A 97 6.96 -8.22 -3.49
CA ALA A 97 6.62 -6.99 -4.21
C ALA A 97 5.10 -6.84 -4.28
N SER A 98 4.64 -5.65 -4.63
CA SER A 98 3.21 -5.35 -4.74
C SER A 98 2.94 -4.60 -6.03
N ALA A 99 1.79 -4.83 -6.66
CA ALA A 99 1.25 -3.95 -7.68
C ALA A 99 -0.15 -3.51 -7.28
N TRP A 100 -0.39 -2.21 -7.36
CA TRP A 100 -1.59 -1.58 -6.84
C TRP A 100 -1.95 -0.36 -7.69
N VAL A 101 -3.19 0.08 -7.56
CA VAL A 101 -3.64 1.40 -8.01
C VAL A 101 -4.08 2.18 -6.79
N GLY A 102 -3.93 3.51 -6.85
CA GLY A 102 -4.32 4.34 -5.73
C GLY A 102 -4.48 5.81 -6.10
N ILE A 103 -5.10 6.54 -5.18
CA ILE A 103 -5.22 8.00 -5.17
C ILE A 103 -4.42 8.51 -3.97
N ASP A 104 -3.72 9.62 -4.16
CA ASP A 104 -2.82 10.27 -3.20
C ASP A 104 -1.54 9.46 -2.88
N GLY A 105 -0.79 9.88 -1.85
CA GLY A 105 0.42 9.21 -1.37
C GLY A 105 1.76 9.76 -1.86
N ASP A 106 1.75 10.48 -2.98
CA ASP A 106 2.95 11.13 -3.52
C ASP A 106 3.06 12.58 -3.03
N THR A 107 2.42 13.54 -3.71
CA THR A 107 2.38 14.94 -3.27
C THR A 107 1.40 15.19 -2.11
N CYS A 108 0.39 14.32 -1.96
CA CYS A 108 -0.57 14.36 -0.85
C CYS A 108 -0.22 13.27 0.17
N GLY A 109 0.41 13.66 1.28
CA GLY A 109 0.91 12.72 2.30
C GLY A 109 -0.06 12.38 3.43
N THR A 110 -1.31 12.88 3.39
CA THR A 110 -2.26 12.72 4.50
C THR A 110 -3.06 11.43 4.45
N ALA A 111 -3.33 10.91 3.26
CA ALA A 111 -4.07 9.68 3.02
C ALA A 111 -3.58 8.99 1.74
N ILE A 112 -3.91 7.70 1.61
CA ILE A 112 -3.80 6.94 0.35
C ILE A 112 -4.98 5.99 0.30
N LEU A 113 -5.82 6.11 -0.72
CA LEU A 113 -6.81 5.09 -1.04
C LEU A 113 -6.21 4.16 -2.08
N GLN A 114 -5.96 2.91 -1.71
CA GLN A 114 -5.25 1.96 -2.57
C GLN A 114 -5.72 0.52 -2.40
N THR A 115 -5.59 -0.25 -3.47
CA THR A 115 -5.84 -1.69 -3.46
C THR A 115 -4.93 -2.36 -4.48
N GLY A 116 -4.58 -3.61 -4.23
CA GLY A 116 -3.67 -4.33 -5.09
C GLY A 116 -3.41 -5.76 -4.66
N LEU A 117 -2.31 -6.27 -5.20
CA LEU A 117 -1.83 -7.63 -4.99
C LEU A 117 -0.41 -7.59 -4.46
N ASP A 118 -0.15 -8.40 -3.44
CA ASP A 118 1.19 -8.79 -3.02
C ASP A 118 1.57 -10.12 -3.69
N PHE A 119 2.84 -10.23 -4.06
CA PHE A 119 3.46 -11.45 -4.54
C PHE A 119 4.73 -11.70 -3.75
N SER A 120 4.80 -12.85 -3.10
CA SER A 120 5.89 -13.21 -2.21
C SER A 120 6.53 -14.53 -2.63
N VAL A 121 7.82 -14.65 -2.37
CA VAL A 121 8.58 -15.89 -2.48
C VAL A 121 9.38 -16.07 -1.20
N THR A 122 9.34 -17.26 -0.61
CA THR A 122 10.14 -17.60 0.56
C THR A 122 11.58 -17.95 0.16
N ALA A 123 12.50 -18.01 1.12
CA ALA A 123 13.87 -18.50 0.87
C ALA A 123 13.92 -19.94 0.30
N SER A 124 12.92 -20.78 0.61
CA SER A 124 12.77 -22.13 0.05
C SER A 124 12.16 -22.15 -1.36
N GLY A 125 11.77 -20.99 -1.90
CA GLY A 125 11.15 -20.87 -3.22
C GLY A 125 9.62 -21.03 -3.25
N SER A 126 8.96 -21.13 -2.08
CA SER A 126 7.50 -21.20 -2.02
C SER A 126 6.89 -19.84 -2.37
N VAL A 127 5.94 -19.83 -3.31
CA VAL A 127 5.29 -18.62 -3.79
C VAL A 127 3.91 -18.46 -3.15
N SER A 128 3.56 -17.23 -2.78
CA SER A 128 2.24 -16.85 -2.29
C SER A 128 1.78 -15.51 -2.88
N TYR A 129 0.46 -15.33 -2.92
CA TYR A 129 -0.20 -14.13 -3.40
C TYR A 129 -1.29 -13.72 -2.42
N ASP A 130 -1.41 -12.42 -2.15
CA ASP A 130 -2.44 -11.88 -1.27
C ASP A 130 -3.07 -10.65 -1.95
N ALA A 131 -4.39 -10.58 -1.99
CA ALA A 131 -5.11 -9.40 -2.47
C ALA A 131 -5.51 -8.53 -1.27
N TRP A 132 -5.34 -7.21 -1.35
CA TRP A 132 -5.53 -6.32 -0.21
C TRP A 132 -6.13 -4.96 -0.60
N TYR A 133 -6.71 -4.28 0.39
CA TYR A 133 -7.11 -2.87 0.30
C TYR A 133 -6.58 -2.10 1.51
N GLU A 134 -6.32 -0.80 1.34
CA GLU A 134 -5.84 0.09 2.39
C GLU A 134 -6.40 1.49 2.18
N TRP A 135 -6.87 2.09 3.27
CA TRP A 135 -7.09 3.53 3.35
C TRP A 135 -6.11 4.08 4.38
N TYR A 136 -4.90 4.40 3.93
CA TYR A 136 -3.84 4.95 4.78
C TYR A 136 -4.34 6.25 5.44
N PRO A 137 -4.08 6.48 6.75
CA PRO A 137 -3.11 5.80 7.61
C PRO A 137 -3.60 4.53 8.33
N ASP A 138 -4.81 4.04 8.04
CA ASP A 138 -5.22 2.72 8.56
C ASP A 138 -4.40 1.60 7.92
N TYR A 139 -4.47 0.40 8.50
CA TYR A 139 -3.79 -0.78 8.00
C TYR A 139 -4.33 -1.23 6.64
N ALA A 140 -3.48 -1.95 5.90
CA ALA A 140 -3.93 -2.80 4.81
C ALA A 140 -4.66 -4.04 5.37
N TYR A 141 -5.73 -4.44 4.71
CA TYR A 141 -6.52 -5.62 5.02
C TYR A 141 -6.61 -6.52 3.80
N ASP A 142 -6.49 -7.83 4.04
CA ASP A 142 -6.58 -8.82 2.97
C ASP A 142 -8.04 -9.10 2.61
N PHE A 143 -8.32 -9.22 1.31
CA PHE A 143 -9.58 -9.75 0.82
C PHE A 143 -9.66 -11.26 1.09
N SER A 144 -10.69 -11.68 1.83
CA SER A 144 -10.99 -13.11 1.97
C SER A 144 -11.80 -13.64 0.78
N GLY A 145 -11.56 -14.89 0.38
CA GLY A 145 -12.30 -15.53 -0.70
C GLY A 145 -11.92 -15.07 -2.12
N PHE A 146 -10.79 -14.38 -2.28
CA PHE A 146 -10.25 -13.96 -3.57
C PHE A 146 -8.93 -14.71 -3.86
N PRO A 147 -8.99 -15.97 -4.35
CA PRO A 147 -7.78 -16.71 -4.68
C PRO A 147 -7.08 -16.07 -5.89
N VAL A 148 -5.75 -15.97 -5.82
CA VAL A 148 -4.91 -15.37 -6.86
C VAL A 148 -3.83 -16.36 -7.28
N SER A 149 -3.66 -16.53 -8.58
CA SER A 149 -2.66 -17.41 -9.19
C SER A 149 -1.81 -16.66 -10.22
N ALA A 150 -0.60 -17.19 -10.47
CA ALA A 150 0.23 -16.70 -11.56
C ALA A 150 -0.51 -16.79 -12.90
N GLY A 151 -0.43 -15.73 -13.70
CA GLY A 151 -1.07 -15.66 -15.02
C GLY A 151 -2.51 -15.16 -15.00
N ASP A 152 -3.14 -14.99 -13.83
CA ASP A 152 -4.46 -14.38 -13.74
C ASP A 152 -4.43 -12.94 -14.27
N SER A 153 -5.49 -12.53 -14.96
CA SER A 153 -5.70 -11.13 -15.33
C SER A 153 -6.62 -10.48 -14.31
N VAL A 154 -6.05 -9.62 -13.45
CA VAL A 154 -6.76 -9.01 -12.33
C VAL A 154 -6.98 -7.54 -12.62
N LYS A 155 -8.26 -7.12 -12.64
CA LYS A 155 -8.66 -5.72 -12.70
C LYS A 155 -8.74 -5.16 -11.30
N ILE A 156 -8.03 -4.06 -11.07
CA ILE A 156 -7.89 -3.38 -9.78
C ILE A 156 -8.51 -1.98 -9.92
N THR A 157 -9.32 -1.55 -8.97
CA THR A 157 -10.03 -0.27 -9.05
C THR A 157 -10.19 0.36 -7.67
N VAL A 158 -9.89 1.65 -7.58
CA VAL A 158 -10.31 2.51 -6.45
C VAL A 158 -11.26 3.58 -6.95
N VAL A 159 -12.18 4.00 -6.08
CA VAL A 159 -13.14 5.09 -6.31
C VAL A 159 -13.25 5.90 -5.02
N SER A 160 -13.14 7.23 -5.10
CA SER A 160 -13.25 8.17 -3.97
C SER A 160 -14.59 8.88 -3.87
#